data_AF-L7EBA6-F1
#
_entry.id   AF-L7EBA6-F1
#
_cell.length_a   1.000
_cell.length_b   1.000
_cell.length_c   1.000
_cell.angle_alpha   90.00
_cell.angle_beta   90.00
_cell.angle_gamma   90.00
#
_symmetry.space_group_name_H-M   'P 1'
#
loop_
_entity.id
_entity.type
_entity.pdbx_description
1 polymer ?
#
loop_
_entity_poly.entity_id
_entity_poly.type
_entity_poly.pdbx_seq_one_letter_code
_entity_poly.pdbx_strand_id
1 'polypeptide(L)'
;MKNNSQDQQKLLKLLLQKKGISFKKVNTIPKRQSSNSELIPISLTQLELWFFAQFYPESCIYNLPCIYRIEGLLNVPALEESLREIVKRHESLRTTFTCIDGKVFQKITDDPVFDFSILDLQRLSEVEQKKETQRLLSAEINRSFDLEKDSLFRSKIIKFAENNYLLIMTIHHIIADGWSLNILTKELGILYEAFCLNKPSPLPELPIQYGDFSLWQWQSIKDNSWQSQLNFWKKHIGINPPILKLPTDYPRTTAQPVEAAIHHFLISQNLTDALKSLSHQEKATLYMTLLAALKILLFYYTEQTEIIIGGVAANRNQPETQDLIGLMVQFLPLYTHVEGQANFRDLLHQVKEMSLEFDAYQEIPFITLVEKLKPIRDTQYALFHQVIFLFQNAPKQDLKFINLTVTDELLKMDIEPHSAENDLTISLEETEQGMKGAFVYKADLFTAETITQMEQYFQQLLKNIVTDPNKTISDLCPFSESVSFSDNTSPLSLSINEIKSNDLPHNLTRETMVNIWQEVLELEEISVNDNFFDLGGDSQKVIQVIDKIGKILKINCTLRDFFENPTVARLITTFKNK
;
A
#
# COMPACT_ATOMS: atom_id res chain seq x y z
N MET A 1 -10.30 4.36 2.16
CA MET A 1 -10.49 3.38 1.06
C MET A 1 -11.86 3.60 0.46
N LYS A 2 -12.00 3.45 -0.86
CA LYS A 2 -13.24 3.69 -1.59
C LYS A 2 -14.31 2.71 -1.09
N ASN A 3 -15.22 3.19 -0.24
CA ASN A 3 -16.46 2.46 -0.01
C ASN A 3 -17.28 2.68 -1.26
N ASN A 4 -17.42 1.62 -2.08
CA ASN A 4 -18.30 1.67 -3.24
C ASN A 4 -19.71 2.00 -2.75
N SER A 5 -20.14 3.24 -2.99
CA SER A 5 -21.49 3.66 -2.64
C SER A 5 -22.49 2.76 -3.35
N GLN A 6 -23.70 2.62 -2.79
CA GLN A 6 -24.79 1.86 -3.43
C GLN A 6 -25.02 2.31 -4.88
N ASP A 7 -24.81 3.60 -5.17
CA ASP A 7 -24.89 4.17 -6.51
C ASP A 7 -23.78 3.68 -7.44
N GLN A 8 -22.53 3.60 -6.97
CA GLN A 8 -21.41 3.06 -7.76
C GLN A 8 -21.63 1.58 -8.08
N GLN A 9 -22.13 0.79 -7.13
CA GLN A 9 -22.51 -0.60 -7.40
C GLN A 9 -23.62 -0.70 -8.45
N LYS A 10 -24.61 0.18 -8.42
CA LYS A 10 -25.70 0.23 -9.42
C LYS A 10 -25.16 0.61 -10.81
N LEU A 11 -24.28 1.59 -10.90
CA LEU A 11 -23.58 2.01 -12.12
C LEU A 11 -22.74 0.86 -12.71
N LEU A 12 -21.99 0.15 -11.86
CA LEU A 12 -21.20 -1.00 -12.26
C LEU A 12 -22.08 -2.11 -12.85
N LYS A 13 -23.21 -2.43 -12.21
CA LYS A 13 -24.19 -3.41 -12.74
C LYS A 13 -24.68 -3.03 -14.13
N LEU A 14 -25.03 -1.76 -14.33
CA LEU A 14 -25.50 -1.24 -15.64
C LEU A 14 -24.39 -1.32 -16.71
N LEU A 15 -23.15 -1.00 -16.36
CA LEU A 15 -22.01 -1.09 -17.28
C LEU A 15 -21.73 -2.54 -17.70
N LEU A 16 -21.70 -3.47 -16.74
CA LEU A 16 -21.51 -4.89 -17.02
C LEU A 16 -22.60 -5.45 -17.93
N GLN A 17 -23.87 -5.10 -17.66
CA GLN A 17 -25.00 -5.45 -18.53
C GLN A 17 -24.82 -4.92 -19.96
N LYS A 18 -24.47 -3.64 -20.13
CA LYS A 18 -24.22 -3.03 -21.44
C LYS A 18 -23.10 -3.71 -22.22
N LYS A 19 -22.04 -4.14 -21.52
CA LYS A 19 -20.87 -4.79 -22.15
C LYS A 19 -21.07 -6.30 -22.36
N GLY A 20 -22.24 -6.85 -22.06
CA GLY A 20 -22.50 -8.29 -22.16
C GLY A 20 -21.65 -9.12 -21.21
N ILE A 21 -21.10 -8.51 -20.16
CA ILE A 21 -20.27 -9.19 -19.17
C ILE A 21 -21.22 -9.78 -18.12
N SER A 22 -21.32 -11.12 -18.08
CA SER A 22 -22.05 -11.83 -17.04
C SER A 22 -21.54 -11.41 -15.67
N PHE A 23 -22.44 -11.29 -14.69
CA PHE A 23 -22.05 -11.28 -13.29
C PHE A 23 -21.10 -12.47 -13.06
N LYS A 24 -19.87 -12.17 -12.67
CA LYS A 24 -18.90 -13.20 -12.33
C LYS A 24 -19.49 -13.98 -11.16
N LYS A 25 -19.49 -15.32 -11.26
CA LYS A 25 -19.93 -16.17 -10.15
C LYS A 25 -19.00 -15.85 -8.98
N VAL A 26 -19.59 -15.38 -7.87
CA VAL A 26 -18.88 -15.13 -6.60
C VAL A 26 -18.29 -16.48 -6.19
N ASN A 27 -17.00 -16.67 -6.43
CA ASN A 27 -16.31 -17.89 -6.04
C ASN A 27 -16.04 -17.78 -4.53
N THR A 28 -16.90 -18.44 -3.75
CA THR A 28 -16.77 -18.55 -2.30
C THR A 28 -15.37 -19.05 -1.94
N ILE A 29 -14.72 -18.37 -0.99
CA ILE A 29 -13.43 -18.81 -0.48
C ILE A 29 -13.66 -20.00 0.45
N PRO A 30 -13.08 -21.19 0.17
CA PRO A 30 -13.27 -22.34 1.03
C PRO A 30 -12.52 -22.17 2.36
N LYS A 31 -13.19 -22.42 3.48
CA LYS A 31 -12.54 -22.57 4.79
C LYS A 31 -11.64 -23.80 4.75
N ARG A 32 -10.37 -23.66 5.15
CA ARG A 32 -9.46 -24.82 5.18
C ARG A 32 -9.90 -25.84 6.24
N GLN A 33 -9.68 -27.12 5.96
CA GLN A 33 -9.89 -28.15 6.98
C GLN A 33 -8.75 -28.06 7.98
N SER A 34 -9.06 -27.86 9.26
CA SER A 34 -8.10 -27.64 10.33
C SER A 34 -7.27 -28.89 10.63
N SER A 35 -6.17 -29.09 9.90
CA SER A 35 -5.05 -29.92 10.36
C SER A 35 -3.92 -29.03 10.83
N ASN A 36 -3.72 -28.99 12.15
CA ASN A 36 -2.62 -28.30 12.81
C ASN A 36 -1.28 -28.72 12.16
N SER A 37 -0.52 -27.73 11.69
CA SER A 37 0.78 -27.80 10.99
C SER A 37 0.81 -27.69 9.46
N GLU A 38 -0.22 -27.17 8.79
CA GLU A 38 -0.05 -26.76 7.40
C GLU A 38 0.80 -25.48 7.31
N LEU A 39 1.91 -25.56 6.58
CA LEU A 39 2.67 -24.40 6.14
C LEU A 39 1.81 -23.60 5.15
N ILE A 40 1.12 -22.58 5.65
CA ILE A 40 0.23 -21.75 4.84
C ILE A 40 1.12 -20.79 4.03
N PRO A 41 1.02 -20.74 2.70
CA PRO A 41 1.83 -19.82 1.92
C PRO A 41 1.47 -18.37 2.26
N ILE A 42 2.46 -17.49 2.22
CA ILE A 42 2.25 -16.04 2.29
C ILE A 42 1.36 -15.57 1.13
N SER A 43 0.52 -14.56 1.31
CA SER A 43 -0.19 -13.97 0.17
C SER A 43 0.77 -13.18 -0.72
N LEU A 44 0.38 -12.89 -1.96
CA LEU A 44 1.25 -12.15 -2.88
C LEU A 44 1.56 -10.73 -2.41
N THR A 45 0.58 -10.03 -1.83
CA THR A 45 0.78 -8.68 -1.27
C THR A 45 1.65 -8.73 -0.02
N GLN A 46 1.47 -9.74 0.84
CA GLN A 46 2.35 -9.92 2.00
C GLN A 46 3.80 -10.22 1.59
N LEU A 47 3.99 -10.97 0.49
CA LEU A 47 5.31 -11.29 -0.03
C LEU A 47 6.08 -10.03 -0.43
N GLU A 48 5.43 -9.04 -1.04
CA GLU A 48 6.05 -7.75 -1.38
C GLU A 48 6.59 -7.02 -0.14
N LEU A 49 5.79 -6.92 0.92
CA LEU A 49 6.21 -6.30 2.19
C LEU A 49 7.27 -7.12 2.92
N TRP A 50 7.19 -8.45 2.84
CA TRP A 50 8.23 -9.32 3.41
C TRP A 50 9.56 -9.09 2.70
N PHE A 51 9.58 -9.02 1.37
CA PHE A 51 10.78 -8.66 0.60
C PHE A 51 11.35 -7.33 1.06
N PHE A 52 10.51 -6.30 1.14
CA PHE A 52 10.92 -5.00 1.61
C PHE A 52 11.63 -5.07 2.98
N ALA A 53 11.05 -5.78 3.94
CA ALA A 53 11.64 -5.95 5.27
C ALA A 53 13.02 -6.66 5.23
N GLN A 54 13.27 -7.54 4.25
CA GLN A 54 14.60 -8.14 4.06
C GLN A 54 15.65 -7.13 3.57
N PHE A 55 15.25 -6.11 2.79
CA PHE A 55 16.16 -5.05 2.37
C PHE A 55 16.33 -3.98 3.44
N TYR A 56 15.27 -3.67 4.20
CA TYR A 56 15.25 -2.58 5.17
C TYR A 56 14.70 -3.05 6.53
N PRO A 57 15.44 -3.92 7.26
CA PRO A 57 14.94 -4.55 8.49
C PRO A 57 14.69 -3.56 9.63
N GLU A 58 15.41 -2.43 9.65
CA GLU A 58 15.22 -1.36 10.65
C GLU A 58 14.12 -0.36 10.26
N SER A 59 13.49 -0.56 9.11
CA SER A 59 12.48 0.36 8.60
C SER A 59 11.18 0.24 9.38
N CYS A 60 10.59 1.38 9.70
CA CYS A 60 9.31 1.49 10.42
C CYS A 60 8.18 1.95 9.51
N ILE A 61 8.40 2.00 8.20
CA ILE A 61 7.48 2.66 7.25
C ILE A 61 6.14 1.94 7.12
N TYR A 62 6.13 0.64 7.41
CA TYR A 62 4.93 -0.19 7.42
C TYR A 62 4.32 -0.34 8.83
N ASN A 63 4.72 0.49 9.79
CA ASN A 63 4.02 0.60 11.06
C ASN A 63 2.73 1.40 10.86
N LEU A 64 1.61 0.85 11.31
CA LEU A 64 0.30 1.49 11.34
C LEU A 64 -0.05 1.86 12.80
N PRO A 65 0.35 3.06 13.28
CA PRO A 65 -0.06 3.53 14.59
C PRO A 65 -1.52 3.98 14.60
N CYS A 66 -2.23 3.66 15.67
CA CYS A 66 -3.56 4.17 16.00
C CYS A 66 -3.52 4.72 17.43
N ILE A 67 -3.80 6.02 17.58
CA ILE A 67 -3.62 6.73 18.85
C ILE A 67 -4.95 7.38 19.25
N TYR A 68 -5.49 6.97 20.40
CA TYR A 68 -6.79 7.44 20.89
C TYR A 68 -6.67 8.04 22.28
N ARG A 69 -7.11 9.30 22.44
CA ARG A 69 -7.38 9.90 23.75
C ARG A 69 -8.70 9.33 24.26
N ILE A 70 -8.71 8.89 25.51
CA ILE A 70 -9.91 8.37 26.18
C ILE A 70 -10.13 9.18 27.46
N GLU A 71 -11.30 9.80 27.56
CA GLU A 71 -11.73 10.57 28.72
C GLU A 71 -12.93 9.88 29.38
N GLY A 72 -12.85 9.74 30.71
CA GLY A 72 -13.81 9.04 31.55
C GLY A 72 -13.22 7.83 32.28
N LEU A 73 -14.05 7.14 33.06
CA LEU A 73 -13.64 6.00 33.89
C LEU A 73 -13.47 4.74 33.05
N LEU A 74 -12.28 4.56 32.48
CA LEU A 74 -11.92 3.40 31.67
C LEU A 74 -11.77 2.14 32.53
N ASN A 75 -12.47 1.06 32.16
CA ASN A 75 -12.23 -0.27 32.69
C ASN A 75 -11.05 -0.92 31.95
N VAL A 76 -9.83 -0.67 32.46
CA VAL A 76 -8.60 -1.16 31.83
C VAL A 76 -8.55 -2.69 31.69
N PRO A 77 -8.95 -3.50 32.70
CA PRO A 77 -9.05 -4.96 32.54
C PRO A 77 -9.96 -5.39 31.38
N ALA A 78 -11.14 -4.78 31.23
CA ALA A 78 -12.05 -5.10 30.13
C ALA A 78 -11.47 -4.71 28.77
N LEU A 79 -10.73 -3.59 28.69
CA LEU A 79 -10.03 -3.19 27.47
C LEU A 79 -8.91 -4.16 27.10
N GLU A 80 -8.11 -4.59 28.08
CA GLU A 80 -7.07 -5.61 27.88
C GLU A 80 -7.66 -6.92 27.37
N GLU A 81 -8.74 -7.40 28.01
CA GLU A 81 -9.45 -8.61 27.60
C GLU A 81 -10.04 -8.49 26.19
N SER A 82 -10.56 -7.31 25.83
CA SER A 82 -11.07 -7.01 24.49
C SER A 82 -9.99 -7.17 23.43
N LEU A 83 -8.83 -6.53 23.62
CA LEU A 83 -7.70 -6.63 22.70
C LEU A 83 -7.19 -8.07 22.57
N ARG A 84 -7.10 -8.79 23.70
CA ARG A 84 -6.69 -10.20 23.73
C ARG A 84 -7.65 -11.10 22.96
N GLU A 85 -8.96 -10.88 23.09
CA GLU A 85 -9.98 -11.64 22.36
C GLU A 85 -9.91 -11.37 20.85
N ILE A 86 -9.65 -10.13 20.42
CA ILE A 86 -9.44 -9.82 18.99
C ILE A 86 -8.20 -10.55 18.46
N VAL A 87 -7.07 -10.52 19.17
CA VAL A 87 -5.85 -11.24 18.77
C VAL A 87 -6.10 -12.74 18.64
N LYS A 88 -6.89 -13.32 19.55
CA LYS A 88 -7.28 -14.73 19.49
C LYS A 88 -8.19 -15.02 18.28
N ARG A 89 -9.17 -14.16 18.04
CA ARG A 89 -10.19 -14.28 16.99
C ARG A 89 -9.62 -14.22 15.57
N HIS A 90 -8.65 -13.33 15.33
CA HIS A 90 -8.06 -13.10 14.01
C HIS A 90 -6.67 -13.71 13.92
N GLU A 91 -6.51 -14.75 13.12
CA GLU A 91 -5.21 -15.42 12.92
C GLU A 91 -4.10 -14.48 12.46
N SER A 92 -4.43 -13.49 11.63
CA SER A 92 -3.48 -12.50 11.12
C SER A 92 -2.72 -11.78 12.24
N LEU A 93 -3.39 -11.49 13.37
CA LEU A 93 -2.78 -10.79 14.52
C LEU A 93 -1.84 -11.69 15.34
N ARG A 94 -1.83 -13.00 15.08
CA ARG A 94 -1.00 -14.01 15.73
C ARG A 94 -0.18 -14.81 14.71
N THR A 95 0.14 -14.15 13.59
CA THR A 95 0.93 -14.70 12.48
C THR A 95 2.32 -14.07 12.45
N THR A 96 3.34 -14.92 12.33
CA THR A 96 4.72 -14.55 11.97
C THR A 96 5.07 -15.15 10.60
N PHE A 97 6.20 -14.77 10.02
CA PHE A 97 6.61 -15.24 8.69
C PHE A 97 7.91 -16.01 8.76
N THR A 98 8.04 -17.08 7.98
CA THR A 98 9.26 -17.89 7.94
C THR A 98 9.58 -18.34 6.52
N CYS A 99 10.85 -18.37 6.18
CA CYS A 99 11.34 -18.88 4.90
C CYS A 99 11.85 -20.32 5.05
N ILE A 100 11.28 -21.25 4.30
CA ILE A 100 11.69 -22.66 4.26
C ILE A 100 11.88 -23.04 2.79
N ASP A 101 13.07 -23.53 2.45
CA ASP A 101 13.42 -24.00 1.09
C ASP A 101 13.09 -22.99 -0.01
N GLY A 102 13.41 -21.71 0.22
CA GLY A 102 13.19 -20.64 -0.74
C GLY A 102 11.72 -20.21 -0.89
N LYS A 103 10.83 -20.61 0.02
CA LYS A 103 9.41 -20.25 0.04
C LYS A 103 9.04 -19.65 1.39
N VAL A 104 8.23 -18.59 1.36
CA VAL A 104 7.80 -17.89 2.57
C VAL A 104 6.41 -18.38 2.98
N PHE A 105 6.27 -18.67 4.27
CA PHE A 105 5.06 -19.20 4.87
C PHE A 105 4.61 -18.34 6.05
N GLN A 106 3.30 -18.34 6.29
CA GLN A 106 2.65 -17.83 7.47
C GLN A 106 2.74 -18.89 8.57
N LYS A 107 3.28 -18.49 9.73
CA LYS A 107 3.34 -19.28 10.95
C LYS A 107 2.36 -18.72 11.96
N ILE A 108 1.20 -19.36 12.05
CA ILE A 108 0.12 -18.98 12.95
C ILE A 108 0.34 -19.70 14.29
N THR A 109 0.33 -18.97 15.40
CA THR A 109 0.43 -19.54 16.76
C THR A 109 -0.91 -19.55 17.47
N ASP A 110 -1.26 -20.64 18.15
CA ASP A 110 -2.45 -20.73 19.00
C ASP A 110 -2.27 -20.05 20.36
N ASP A 111 -1.02 -19.83 20.76
CA ASP A 111 -0.64 -19.11 21.98
C ASP A 111 0.24 -17.91 21.62
N PRO A 112 -0.36 -16.78 21.19
CA PRO A 112 0.39 -15.59 20.83
C PRO A 112 0.93 -14.84 22.05
N VAL A 113 2.13 -14.30 21.92
CA VAL A 113 2.65 -13.30 22.85
C VAL A 113 1.80 -12.04 22.72
N PHE A 114 1.08 -11.69 23.77
CA PHE A 114 0.27 -10.49 23.82
C PHE A 114 1.07 -9.31 24.40
N ASP A 115 1.57 -8.43 23.53
CA ASP A 115 2.32 -7.22 23.92
C ASP A 115 1.34 -6.09 24.30
N PHE A 116 1.00 -6.06 25.60
CA PHE A 116 0.20 -5.01 26.23
C PHE A 116 0.90 -4.49 27.48
N SER A 117 0.95 -3.16 27.64
CA SER A 117 1.53 -2.54 28.82
C SER A 117 0.78 -1.27 29.26
N ILE A 118 0.84 -0.99 30.56
CA ILE A 118 0.25 0.20 31.18
C ILE A 118 1.38 1.04 31.76
N LEU A 119 1.43 2.30 31.37
CA LEU A 119 2.40 3.31 31.82
C LEU A 119 1.65 4.36 32.64
N ASP A 120 1.97 4.45 33.92
CA ASP A 120 1.36 5.41 34.84
C ASP A 120 2.23 6.67 34.94
N LEU A 121 1.71 7.79 34.41
CA LEU A 121 2.36 9.10 34.48
C LEU A 121 1.65 10.04 35.48
N GLN A 122 0.69 9.57 36.27
CA GLN A 122 -0.12 10.40 37.18
C GLN A 122 0.72 11.15 38.22
N ARG A 123 1.94 10.67 38.50
CA ARG A 123 2.87 11.28 39.48
C ARG A 123 3.74 12.39 38.89
N LEU A 124 3.77 12.54 37.58
CA LEU A 124 4.55 13.58 36.88
C LEU A 124 3.73 14.87 36.77
N SER A 125 4.40 16.01 36.71
CA SER A 125 3.75 17.27 36.35
C SER A 125 3.24 17.25 34.90
N GLU A 126 2.26 18.09 34.53
CA GLU A 126 1.72 18.13 33.17
C GLU A 126 2.78 18.36 32.09
N VAL A 127 3.79 19.18 32.38
CA VAL A 127 4.92 19.45 31.47
C VAL A 127 5.77 18.19 31.26
N GLU A 128 6.06 17.46 32.35
CA GLU A 128 6.80 16.20 32.29
C GLU A 128 5.99 15.10 31.61
N GLN A 129 4.68 15.00 31.89
CA GLN A 129 3.77 14.08 31.21
C GLN A 129 3.78 14.30 29.69
N LYS A 130 3.71 15.56 29.24
CA LYS A 130 3.75 15.91 27.82
C LYS A 130 5.07 15.49 27.18
N LYS A 131 6.20 15.82 27.81
CA LYS A 131 7.54 15.46 27.32
C LYS A 131 7.73 13.95 27.24
N GLU A 132 7.32 13.23 28.29
CA GLU A 132 7.45 11.77 28.34
C GLU A 132 6.53 11.08 27.35
N THR A 133 5.30 11.58 27.16
CA THR A 133 4.37 11.07 26.15
C THR A 133 4.95 11.21 24.75
N GLN A 134 5.52 12.37 24.41
CA GLN A 134 6.20 12.58 23.13
C GLN A 134 7.33 11.58 22.93
N ARG A 135 8.20 11.41 23.95
CA ARG A 135 9.30 10.43 23.91
C ARG A 135 8.80 9.00 23.69
N LEU A 136 7.76 8.58 24.40
CA LEU A 136 7.16 7.24 24.30
C LEU A 136 6.53 7.00 22.93
N LEU A 137 5.83 7.98 22.38
CA LEU A 137 5.23 7.90 21.05
C LEU A 137 6.27 7.85 19.95
N SER A 138 7.27 8.74 19.98
CA SER A 138 8.38 8.69 19.03
C SER A 138 9.10 7.34 19.10
N ALA A 139 9.34 6.81 20.30
CA ALA A 139 9.95 5.49 20.44
C ALA A 139 9.07 4.35 19.91
N GLU A 140 7.75 4.40 20.08
CA GLU A 140 6.84 3.36 19.59
C GLU A 140 6.70 3.40 18.06
N ILE A 141 6.56 4.59 17.48
CA ILE A 141 6.40 4.76 16.03
C ILE A 141 7.69 4.33 15.30
N ASN A 142 8.86 4.64 15.89
CA ASN A 142 10.18 4.30 15.34
C ASN A 142 10.71 2.94 15.80
N ARG A 143 9.87 2.08 16.38
CA ARG A 143 10.25 0.71 16.73
C ARG A 143 9.84 -0.23 15.59
N SER A 144 10.83 -0.75 14.88
CA SER A 144 10.67 -1.76 13.82
C SER A 144 10.05 -3.05 14.35
N PHE A 145 9.63 -3.92 13.44
CA PHE A 145 9.17 -5.27 13.74
C PHE A 145 10.06 -6.29 13.05
N ASP A 146 10.51 -7.30 13.78
CA ASP A 146 11.06 -8.52 13.20
C ASP A 146 9.91 -9.45 12.80
N LEU A 147 9.67 -9.57 11.49
CA LEU A 147 8.56 -10.34 10.92
C LEU A 147 8.59 -11.84 11.27
N GLU A 148 9.73 -12.37 11.71
CA GLU A 148 9.88 -13.79 12.06
C GLU A 148 9.66 -14.07 13.55
N LYS A 149 9.82 -13.05 14.41
CA LYS A 149 9.91 -13.25 15.87
C LYS A 149 8.92 -12.43 16.68
N ASP A 150 8.60 -11.22 16.24
CA ASP A 150 7.80 -10.29 17.03
C ASP A 150 6.30 -10.60 16.94
N SER A 151 5.56 -10.22 17.99
CA SER A 151 4.13 -9.98 17.85
C SER A 151 3.95 -8.75 16.98
N LEU A 152 3.35 -8.93 15.80
CA LEU A 152 3.15 -7.85 14.82
C LEU A 152 2.00 -6.89 15.19
N PHE A 153 1.43 -7.08 16.38
CA PHE A 153 0.51 -6.17 17.04
C PHE A 153 1.01 -5.85 18.45
N ARG A 154 1.11 -4.57 18.78
CA ARG A 154 1.52 -4.05 20.10
C ARG A 154 0.51 -3.03 20.58
N SER A 155 0.32 -2.97 21.89
CA SER A 155 -0.60 -2.01 22.50
C SER A 155 -0.09 -1.46 23.83
N LYS A 156 -0.38 -0.20 24.10
CA LYS A 156 0.04 0.51 25.32
C LYS A 156 -1.07 1.43 25.80
N ILE A 157 -1.20 1.56 27.11
CA ILE A 157 -2.02 2.60 27.73
C ILE A 157 -1.11 3.52 28.53
N ILE A 158 -1.19 4.81 28.27
CA ILE A 158 -0.61 5.85 29.13
C ILE A 158 -1.73 6.43 29.99
N LYS A 159 -1.57 6.38 31.31
CA LYS A 159 -2.53 6.94 32.28
C LYS A 159 -2.02 8.28 32.80
N PHE A 160 -2.78 9.34 32.55
CA PHE A 160 -2.48 10.71 32.98
C PHE A 160 -3.22 11.08 34.27
N ALA A 161 -4.45 10.59 34.41
CA ALA A 161 -5.32 10.77 35.56
C ALA A 161 -6.26 9.55 35.70
N GLU A 162 -7.14 9.53 36.70
CA GLU A 162 -8.13 8.46 36.87
C GLU A 162 -9.13 8.40 35.71
N ASN A 163 -9.33 9.50 35.00
CA ASN A 163 -10.29 9.68 33.93
C ASN A 163 -9.66 10.15 32.60
N ASN A 164 -8.34 10.03 32.43
CA ASN A 164 -7.66 10.48 31.22
C ASN A 164 -6.54 9.52 30.83
N TYR A 165 -6.69 8.93 29.66
CA TYR A 165 -5.84 7.88 29.12
C TYR A 165 -5.48 8.16 27.66
N LEU A 166 -4.36 7.62 27.21
CA LEU A 166 -4.00 7.50 25.80
C LEU A 166 -3.78 6.03 25.47
N LEU A 167 -4.60 5.49 24.58
CA LEU A 167 -4.43 4.16 24.01
C LEU A 167 -3.58 4.29 22.73
N ILE A 168 -2.48 3.54 22.68
CA ILE A 168 -1.60 3.44 21.53
C ILE A 168 -1.65 1.99 21.06
N MET A 169 -1.99 1.79 19.79
CA MET A 169 -1.96 0.49 19.12
C MET A 169 -1.06 0.62 17.90
N THR A 170 -0.17 -0.33 17.68
CA THR A 170 0.72 -0.34 16.52
C THR A 170 0.69 -1.71 15.88
N ILE A 171 0.37 -1.74 14.58
CA ILE A 171 0.24 -2.97 13.79
C ILE A 171 1.20 -2.89 12.61
N HIS A 172 1.89 -3.98 12.26
CA HIS A 172 2.64 -4.03 11.01
C HIS A 172 1.69 -4.23 9.81
N HIS A 173 1.84 -3.45 8.74
CA HIS A 173 0.95 -3.45 7.57
C HIS A 173 0.88 -4.81 6.85
N ILE A 174 1.86 -5.70 7.04
CA ILE A 174 1.83 -7.08 6.51
C ILE A 174 0.66 -7.93 7.05
N ILE A 175 0.11 -7.59 8.23
CA ILE A 175 -1.02 -8.33 8.85
C ILE A 175 -2.33 -7.55 8.89
N ALA A 176 -2.35 -6.30 8.42
CA ALA A 176 -3.53 -5.45 8.43
C ALA A 176 -3.45 -4.36 7.36
N ASP A 177 -4.59 -3.93 6.85
CA ASP A 177 -4.72 -2.76 5.97
C ASP A 177 -5.68 -1.72 6.57
N GLY A 178 -5.87 -0.58 5.89
CA GLY A 178 -6.77 0.46 6.38
C GLY A 178 -8.21 0.00 6.61
N TRP A 179 -8.68 -1.04 5.90
CA TRP A 179 -9.99 -1.65 6.17
C TRP A 179 -9.96 -2.46 7.46
N SER A 180 -8.89 -3.22 7.68
CA SER A 180 -8.66 -3.99 8.91
C SER A 180 -8.65 -3.11 10.16
N LEU A 181 -8.11 -1.88 10.08
CA LEU A 181 -8.14 -0.94 11.19
C LEU A 181 -9.57 -0.55 11.60
N ASN A 182 -10.50 -0.41 10.65
CA ASN A 182 -11.90 -0.15 10.96
C ASN A 182 -12.58 -1.36 11.61
N ILE A 183 -12.23 -2.58 11.20
CA ILE A 183 -12.72 -3.81 11.83
C ILE A 183 -12.20 -3.86 13.27
N LEU A 184 -10.92 -3.59 13.48
CA LEU A 184 -10.28 -3.55 14.79
C LEU A 184 -11.01 -2.60 15.75
N THR A 185 -11.24 -1.35 15.35
CA THR A 185 -11.90 -0.35 16.22
C THR A 185 -13.36 -0.70 16.49
N LYS A 186 -14.08 -1.21 15.49
CA LYS A 186 -15.47 -1.68 15.64
C LYS A 186 -15.57 -2.84 16.63
N GLU A 187 -14.77 -3.88 16.44
CA GLU A 187 -14.77 -5.05 17.32
C GLU A 187 -14.32 -4.68 18.74
N LEU A 188 -13.33 -3.79 18.88
CA LEU A 188 -12.85 -3.29 20.17
C LEU A 188 -13.96 -2.62 20.98
N GLY A 189 -14.78 -1.77 20.35
CA GLY A 189 -15.93 -1.15 21.01
C GLY A 189 -16.98 -2.17 21.49
N ILE A 190 -17.31 -3.14 20.63
CA ILE A 190 -18.29 -4.20 20.92
C ILE A 190 -17.82 -5.10 22.08
N LEU A 191 -16.56 -5.52 22.05
CA LEU A 191 -15.98 -6.38 23.09
C LEU A 191 -15.82 -5.65 24.42
N TYR A 192 -15.39 -4.38 24.37
CA TYR A 192 -15.26 -3.58 25.58
C TYR A 192 -16.58 -3.43 26.32
N GLU A 193 -17.68 -3.19 25.59
CA GLU A 193 -19.02 -3.14 26.18
C GLU A 193 -19.41 -4.48 26.82
N ALA A 194 -19.18 -5.61 26.13
CA ALA A 194 -19.50 -6.93 26.66
C ALA A 194 -18.70 -7.27 27.93
N PHE A 195 -17.39 -7.04 27.92
CA PHE A 195 -16.50 -7.36 29.04
C PHE A 195 -16.67 -6.41 30.23
N CYS A 196 -17.04 -5.14 30.00
CA CYS A 196 -17.46 -4.27 31.11
C CYS A 196 -18.68 -4.82 31.86
N LEU A 197 -19.55 -5.56 31.18
CA LEU A 197 -20.72 -6.21 31.74
C LEU A 197 -20.46 -7.66 32.19
N ASN A 198 -19.21 -8.13 32.15
CA ASN A 198 -18.81 -9.52 32.41
C ASN A 198 -19.58 -10.55 31.54
N LYS A 199 -19.86 -10.19 30.28
CA LYS A 199 -20.48 -11.07 29.29
C LYS A 199 -19.41 -11.67 28.38
N PRO A 200 -19.62 -12.87 27.81
CA PRO A 200 -18.72 -13.42 26.81
C PRO A 200 -18.73 -12.57 25.52
N SER A 201 -17.74 -12.79 24.65
CA SER A 201 -17.67 -12.19 23.32
C SER A 201 -18.97 -12.42 22.54
N PRO A 202 -19.64 -11.36 22.06
CA PRO A 202 -20.86 -11.47 21.26
C PRO A 202 -20.57 -11.67 19.77
N LEU A 203 -19.29 -11.66 19.36
CA LEU A 203 -18.90 -11.73 17.95
C LEU A 203 -19.02 -13.17 17.42
N PRO A 204 -19.71 -13.41 16.29
CA PRO A 204 -19.88 -14.75 15.73
C PRO A 204 -18.55 -15.29 15.19
N GLU A 205 -18.33 -16.59 15.13
CA GLU A 205 -17.13 -17.15 14.49
C GLU A 205 -16.96 -16.65 13.05
N LEU A 206 -15.71 -16.34 12.65
CA LEU A 206 -15.43 -15.92 11.28
C LEU A 206 -15.64 -17.10 10.31
N PRO A 207 -16.25 -16.86 9.14
CA PRO A 207 -16.52 -17.92 8.16
C PRO A 207 -15.22 -18.49 7.55
N ILE A 208 -14.19 -17.67 7.45
CA ILE A 208 -12.84 -18.01 7.02
C ILE A 208 -11.82 -17.23 7.85
N GLN A 209 -10.55 -17.54 7.69
CA GLN A 209 -9.43 -16.77 8.23
C GLN A 209 -8.51 -16.29 7.10
N TYR A 210 -7.58 -15.37 7.39
CA TYR A 210 -6.70 -14.81 6.35
C TYR A 210 -5.85 -15.87 5.62
N GLY A 211 -5.44 -16.93 6.33
CA GLY A 211 -4.74 -18.06 5.70
C GLY A 211 -5.56 -18.75 4.59
N ASP A 212 -6.88 -18.81 4.73
CA ASP A 212 -7.79 -19.39 3.72
C ASP A 212 -7.82 -18.53 2.45
N PHE A 213 -7.83 -17.20 2.63
CA PHE A 213 -7.74 -16.25 1.52
C PHE A 213 -6.42 -16.41 0.76
N SER A 214 -5.29 -16.56 1.47
CA SER A 214 -3.99 -16.77 0.84
C SER A 214 -3.96 -18.07 0.01
N LEU A 215 -4.43 -19.18 0.57
CA LEU A 215 -4.53 -20.46 -0.13
C LEU A 215 -5.41 -20.36 -1.39
N TRP A 216 -6.56 -19.70 -1.27
CA TRP A 216 -7.47 -19.46 -2.39
C TRP A 216 -6.85 -18.59 -3.48
N GLN A 217 -6.08 -17.56 -3.13
CA GLN A 217 -5.36 -16.72 -4.09
C GLN A 217 -4.36 -17.55 -4.90
N TRP A 218 -3.54 -18.37 -4.23
CA TRP A 218 -2.57 -19.25 -4.89
C TRP A 218 -3.25 -20.30 -5.78
N GLN A 219 -4.35 -20.90 -5.34
CA GLN A 219 -5.12 -21.84 -6.15
C GLN A 219 -5.69 -21.16 -7.40
N SER A 220 -6.23 -19.95 -7.27
CA SER A 220 -6.77 -19.17 -8.38
C SER A 220 -5.73 -18.86 -9.47
N ILE A 221 -4.47 -18.65 -9.07
CA ILE A 221 -3.34 -18.46 -10.00
C ILE A 221 -3.04 -19.74 -10.76
N LYS A 222 -2.95 -20.88 -10.06
CA LYS A 222 -2.69 -22.20 -10.69
C LYS A 222 -3.77 -22.55 -11.71
N ASP A 223 -5.02 -22.22 -11.40
CA ASP A 223 -6.17 -22.49 -12.27
C ASP A 223 -6.33 -21.48 -13.41
N ASN A 224 -5.40 -20.51 -13.56
CA ASN A 224 -5.48 -19.41 -14.53
C ASN A 224 -6.83 -18.66 -14.49
N SER A 225 -7.41 -18.51 -13.28
CA SER A 225 -8.74 -17.92 -13.07
C SER A 225 -8.83 -16.44 -13.46
N TRP A 226 -7.69 -15.79 -13.72
CA TRP A 226 -7.56 -14.37 -14.03
C TRP A 226 -7.38 -14.06 -15.52
N GLN A 227 -7.56 -15.03 -16.42
CA GLN A 227 -7.28 -14.83 -17.85
C GLN A 227 -8.09 -13.67 -18.47
N SER A 228 -9.36 -13.50 -18.09
CA SER A 228 -10.18 -12.38 -18.56
C SER A 228 -9.64 -11.03 -18.08
N GLN A 229 -9.22 -10.94 -16.82
CA GLN A 229 -8.63 -9.75 -16.20
C GLN A 229 -7.31 -9.44 -16.90
N LEU A 230 -6.46 -10.44 -17.10
CA LEU A 230 -5.18 -10.28 -17.78
C LEU A 230 -5.36 -9.75 -19.22
N ASN A 231 -6.33 -10.29 -19.96
CA ASN A 231 -6.65 -9.81 -21.31
C ASN A 231 -7.13 -8.35 -21.31
N PHE A 232 -7.98 -7.99 -20.33
CA PHE A 232 -8.41 -6.61 -20.14
C PHE A 232 -7.22 -5.68 -19.89
N TRP A 233 -6.38 -6.00 -18.90
CA TRP A 233 -5.24 -5.17 -18.54
C TRP A 233 -4.21 -5.05 -19.68
N LYS A 234 -3.89 -6.15 -20.38
CA LYS A 234 -3.03 -6.11 -21.58
C LYS A 234 -3.53 -5.13 -22.64
N LYS A 235 -4.85 -5.06 -22.84
CA LYS A 235 -5.46 -4.11 -23.77
C LYS A 235 -5.45 -2.68 -23.22
N HIS A 236 -5.66 -2.51 -21.91
CA HIS A 236 -5.89 -1.21 -21.29
C HIS A 236 -4.61 -0.43 -20.99
N ILE A 237 -3.54 -1.10 -20.55
CA ILE A 237 -2.25 -0.46 -20.24
C ILE A 237 -1.12 -0.79 -21.23
N GLY A 238 -1.39 -1.68 -22.18
CA GLY A 238 -0.37 -2.14 -23.14
C GLY A 238 0.70 -3.02 -22.50
N ILE A 239 1.78 -3.26 -23.25
CA ILE A 239 2.92 -4.11 -22.82
C ILE A 239 4.04 -3.27 -22.20
N ASN A 240 4.12 -1.99 -22.57
CA ASN A 240 5.12 -1.05 -22.06
C ASN A 240 4.45 0.27 -21.64
N PRO A 241 3.74 0.29 -20.51
CA PRO A 241 3.07 1.50 -20.04
C PRO A 241 4.07 2.62 -19.75
N PRO A 242 3.70 3.88 -20.03
CA PRO A 242 4.56 5.03 -19.78
C PRO A 242 4.84 5.20 -18.29
N ILE A 243 6.06 5.63 -17.99
CA ILE A 243 6.44 6.16 -16.67
C ILE A 243 5.96 7.61 -16.59
N LEU A 244 5.25 7.96 -15.53
CA LEU A 244 4.86 9.35 -15.27
C LEU A 244 6.07 10.09 -14.72
N LYS A 245 6.64 10.99 -15.52
CA LYS A 245 7.84 11.76 -15.20
C LYS A 245 7.42 13.07 -14.55
N LEU A 246 7.21 13.03 -13.25
CA LEU A 246 6.95 14.23 -12.48
C LEU A 246 8.16 15.19 -12.57
N PRO A 247 7.93 16.49 -12.73
CA PRO A 247 9.00 17.46 -12.57
C PRO A 247 9.44 17.52 -11.10
N THR A 248 10.73 17.30 -10.85
CA THR A 248 11.30 17.27 -9.49
C THR A 248 12.27 18.43 -9.29
N ASP A 249 12.38 18.92 -8.04
CA ASP A 249 13.32 19.98 -7.66
C ASP A 249 14.76 19.45 -7.54
N TYR A 250 14.90 18.17 -7.24
CA TYR A 250 16.16 17.48 -7.06
C TYR A 250 16.27 16.28 -8.02
N PRO A 251 17.49 15.90 -8.44
CA PRO A 251 17.69 14.71 -9.25
C PRO A 251 17.39 13.45 -8.43
N ARG A 252 16.86 12.43 -9.09
CA ARG A 252 16.64 11.13 -8.46
C ARG A 252 17.99 10.44 -8.20
N THR A 253 18.37 10.31 -6.94
CA THR A 253 19.71 9.81 -6.56
C THR A 253 19.72 8.38 -6.02
N THR A 254 18.62 7.88 -5.45
CA THR A 254 18.54 6.48 -4.96
C THR A 254 17.15 5.87 -5.13
N ALA A 255 17.09 4.53 -5.17
CA ALA A 255 15.83 3.76 -5.13
C ALA A 255 15.33 3.49 -3.70
N GLN A 256 15.95 4.10 -2.68
CA GLN A 256 15.62 3.83 -1.28
C GLN A 256 14.36 4.60 -0.86
N PRO A 257 13.60 4.11 0.14
CA PRO A 257 12.59 4.90 0.84
C PRO A 257 13.27 6.11 1.48
N VAL A 258 12.70 7.29 1.24
CA VAL A 258 13.22 8.55 1.77
C VAL A 258 12.19 9.19 2.69
N GLU A 259 12.68 10.03 3.58
CA GLU A 259 11.90 10.90 4.44
C GLU A 259 10.76 11.55 3.64
N ALA A 260 9.53 11.37 4.13
CA ALA A 260 8.38 12.05 3.56
C ALA A 260 8.19 13.40 4.22
N ALA A 261 7.69 14.33 3.43
CA ALA A 261 7.07 15.54 3.95
C ALA A 261 5.59 15.54 3.58
N ILE A 262 4.81 16.32 4.31
CA ILE A 262 3.36 16.42 4.14
C ILE A 262 2.93 17.87 4.04
N HIS A 263 2.07 18.16 3.05
CA HIS A 263 1.43 19.45 2.88
C HIS A 263 -0.08 19.30 3.02
N HIS A 264 -0.65 19.85 4.09
CA HIS A 264 -2.09 19.82 4.37
C HIS A 264 -2.82 21.01 3.78
N PHE A 265 -4.03 20.78 3.28
CA PHE A 265 -4.88 21.83 2.73
C PHE A 265 -6.37 21.55 2.96
N LEU A 266 -7.21 22.56 2.71
CA LEU A 266 -8.65 22.49 2.85
C LEU A 266 -9.34 22.95 1.56
N ILE A 267 -10.26 22.15 1.07
CA ILE A 267 -11.23 22.54 0.04
C ILE A 267 -12.50 22.96 0.76
N SER A 268 -12.92 24.21 0.55
CA SER A 268 -14.07 24.78 1.24
C SER A 268 -15.35 23.97 1.02
N GLN A 269 -16.26 24.03 1.99
CA GLN A 269 -17.58 23.39 1.88
C GLN A 269 -18.32 23.82 0.60
N ASN A 270 -18.31 25.11 0.26
CA ASN A 270 -18.97 25.62 -0.95
C ASN A 270 -18.41 24.99 -2.24
N LEU A 271 -17.08 24.85 -2.35
CA LEU A 271 -16.46 24.23 -3.52
C LEU A 271 -16.73 22.72 -3.54
N THR A 272 -16.72 22.08 -2.37
CA THR A 272 -17.08 20.66 -2.22
C THR A 272 -18.50 20.38 -2.70
N ASP A 273 -19.48 21.21 -2.31
CA ASP A 273 -20.88 21.06 -2.71
C ASP A 273 -21.09 21.34 -4.19
N ALA A 274 -20.36 22.29 -4.77
CA ALA A 274 -20.36 22.54 -6.21
C ALA A 274 -19.80 21.34 -6.99
N LEU A 275 -18.69 20.74 -6.53
CA LEU A 275 -18.11 19.54 -7.13
C LEU A 275 -19.06 18.33 -7.02
N LYS A 276 -19.74 18.15 -5.88
CA LYS A 276 -20.79 17.12 -5.71
C LYS A 276 -21.94 17.33 -6.68
N SER A 277 -22.40 18.58 -6.83
CA SER A 277 -23.47 18.94 -7.74
C SER A 277 -23.10 18.64 -9.20
N LEU A 278 -21.89 19.00 -9.62
CA LEU A 278 -21.36 18.67 -10.95
C LEU A 278 -21.28 17.14 -11.14
N SER A 279 -20.73 16.43 -10.17
CA SER A 279 -20.63 14.96 -10.21
C SER A 279 -22.00 14.33 -10.42
N HIS A 280 -23.01 14.78 -9.67
CA HIS A 280 -24.38 14.30 -9.80
C HIS A 280 -24.98 14.61 -11.18
N GLN A 281 -24.77 15.82 -11.73
CA GLN A 281 -25.21 16.19 -13.08
C GLN A 281 -24.63 15.26 -14.16
N GLU A 282 -23.35 14.90 -14.04
CA GLU A 282 -22.66 13.99 -14.97
C GLU A 282 -22.90 12.50 -14.68
N LYS A 283 -23.74 12.20 -13.68
CA LYS A 283 -23.98 10.83 -13.17
C LYS A 283 -22.65 10.14 -12.81
N ALA A 284 -21.68 10.90 -12.30
CA ALA A 284 -20.37 10.46 -11.85
C ALA A 284 -20.31 10.55 -10.32
N THR A 285 -19.34 9.87 -9.70
CA THR A 285 -19.08 10.05 -8.27
C THR A 285 -18.11 11.21 -8.05
N LEU A 286 -18.11 11.80 -6.85
CA LEU A 286 -17.15 12.83 -6.48
C LEU A 286 -15.70 12.35 -6.66
N TYR A 287 -15.43 11.07 -6.36
CA TYR A 287 -14.14 10.42 -6.65
C TYR A 287 -13.73 10.57 -8.12
N MET A 288 -14.63 10.27 -9.07
CA MET A 288 -14.32 10.33 -10.51
C MET A 288 -14.02 11.77 -10.95
N THR A 289 -14.77 12.75 -10.43
CA THR A 289 -14.55 14.18 -10.69
C THR A 289 -13.19 14.65 -10.18
N LEU A 290 -12.83 14.30 -8.95
CA LEU A 290 -11.54 14.65 -8.35
C LEU A 290 -10.38 13.94 -9.04
N LEU A 291 -10.56 12.68 -9.42
CA LEU A 291 -9.58 11.91 -10.18
C LEU A 291 -9.33 12.50 -11.58
N ALA A 292 -10.39 12.96 -12.26
CA ALA A 292 -10.27 13.66 -13.55
C ALA A 292 -9.49 14.97 -13.38
N ALA A 293 -9.80 15.77 -12.34
CA ALA A 293 -9.07 16.99 -12.02
C ALA A 293 -7.59 16.73 -11.73
N LEU A 294 -7.26 15.70 -10.95
CA LEU A 294 -5.88 15.31 -10.68
C LEU A 294 -5.15 14.90 -11.97
N LYS A 295 -5.80 14.17 -12.87
CA LYS A 295 -5.20 13.80 -14.16
C LYS A 295 -4.93 15.00 -15.06
N ILE A 296 -5.77 16.03 -15.02
CA ILE A 296 -5.51 17.31 -15.70
C ILE A 296 -4.29 18.01 -15.09
N LEU A 297 -4.19 18.04 -13.75
CA LEU A 297 -3.04 18.62 -13.06
C LEU A 297 -1.74 17.91 -13.48
N LEU A 298 -1.74 16.58 -13.51
CA LEU A 298 -0.58 15.79 -13.93
C LEU A 298 -0.24 16.00 -15.41
N PHE A 299 -1.24 16.05 -16.30
CA PHE A 299 -1.05 16.41 -17.70
C PHE A 299 -0.38 17.78 -17.84
N TYR A 300 -0.82 18.77 -17.05
CA TYR A 300 -0.23 20.11 -17.07
C TYR A 300 1.24 20.12 -16.64
N TYR A 301 1.59 19.41 -15.55
CA TYR A 301 2.96 19.39 -15.04
C TYR A 301 3.94 18.54 -15.87
N THR A 302 3.44 17.51 -16.54
CA THR A 302 4.30 16.53 -17.23
C THR A 302 4.27 16.67 -18.76
N GLU A 303 3.26 17.37 -19.30
CA GLU A 303 2.92 17.41 -20.73
C GLU A 303 2.69 16.02 -21.35
N GLN A 304 2.56 14.98 -20.53
CA GLN A 304 2.30 13.61 -20.97
C GLN A 304 0.80 13.42 -21.18
N THR A 305 0.39 12.99 -22.37
CA THR A 305 -1.02 12.69 -22.67
C THR A 305 -1.47 11.34 -22.09
N GLU A 306 -0.54 10.41 -21.88
CA GLU A 306 -0.83 9.10 -21.28
C GLU A 306 -0.55 9.12 -19.78
N ILE A 307 -1.59 9.32 -18.97
CA ILE A 307 -1.47 9.46 -17.52
C ILE A 307 -1.87 8.16 -16.82
N ILE A 308 -0.91 7.54 -16.15
CA ILE A 308 -1.13 6.40 -15.25
C ILE A 308 -0.86 6.82 -13.80
N ILE A 309 -1.82 6.51 -12.93
CA ILE A 309 -1.64 6.65 -11.48
C ILE A 309 -2.06 5.34 -10.78
N GLY A 310 -1.65 5.16 -9.52
CA GLY A 310 -2.06 4.03 -8.69
C GLY A 310 -3.48 4.19 -8.17
N GLY A 311 -4.36 3.28 -8.58
CA GLY A 311 -5.70 3.10 -8.01
C GLY A 311 -5.71 2.08 -6.90
N VAL A 312 -6.48 2.34 -5.85
CA VAL A 312 -6.54 1.46 -4.67
C VAL A 312 -7.72 0.51 -4.77
N ALA A 313 -7.43 -0.79 -4.80
CA ALA A 313 -8.41 -1.85 -4.69
C ALA A 313 -8.38 -2.42 -3.26
N ALA A 314 -9.52 -2.41 -2.55
CA ALA A 314 -9.60 -3.03 -1.23
C ALA A 314 -9.55 -4.57 -1.28
N ASN A 315 -9.82 -5.14 -2.45
CA ASN A 315 -9.82 -6.58 -2.72
C ASN A 315 -10.73 -7.41 -1.79
N ARG A 316 -11.79 -6.79 -1.27
CA ARG A 316 -12.81 -7.42 -0.41
C ARG A 316 -14.10 -7.69 -1.18
N ASN A 317 -13.98 -8.32 -2.34
CA ASN A 317 -15.13 -8.53 -3.24
C ASN A 317 -16.02 -9.72 -2.83
N GLN A 318 -15.53 -10.59 -1.95
CA GLN A 318 -16.27 -11.72 -1.40
C GLN A 318 -16.91 -11.33 -0.06
N PRO A 319 -18.17 -11.72 0.23
CA PRO A 319 -18.81 -11.39 1.50
C PRO A 319 -18.01 -11.85 2.73
N GLU A 320 -17.37 -13.02 2.64
CA GLU A 320 -16.62 -13.63 3.74
C GLU A 320 -15.33 -12.88 4.10
N THR A 321 -14.84 -11.98 3.24
CA THR A 321 -13.64 -11.17 3.52
C THR A 321 -13.94 -9.82 4.17
N GLN A 322 -15.22 -9.43 4.30
CA GLN A 322 -15.61 -8.10 4.78
C GLN A 322 -15.27 -7.84 6.25
N ASP A 323 -15.28 -8.88 7.08
CA ASP A 323 -15.02 -8.82 8.52
C ASP A 323 -13.62 -9.36 8.91
N LEU A 324 -12.72 -9.62 7.96
CA LEU A 324 -11.38 -10.16 8.24
C LEU A 324 -10.33 -9.08 8.48
N ILE A 325 -9.51 -9.25 9.51
CA ILE A 325 -8.24 -8.51 9.62
C ILE A 325 -7.18 -9.21 8.75
N GLY A 326 -6.50 -8.45 7.89
CA GLY A 326 -5.47 -8.96 7.00
C GLY A 326 -5.11 -8.00 5.86
N LEU A 327 -3.92 -8.15 5.28
CA LEU A 327 -3.45 -7.33 4.17
C LEU A 327 -4.10 -7.75 2.84
N MET A 328 -5.11 -7.02 2.37
CA MET A 328 -5.79 -7.31 1.10
C MET A 328 -5.71 -6.16 0.10
N VAL A 329 -5.43 -4.94 0.58
CA VAL A 329 -5.26 -3.77 -0.30
C VAL A 329 -4.20 -4.02 -1.37
N GLN A 330 -4.49 -3.60 -2.60
CA GLN A 330 -3.50 -3.59 -3.67
C GLN A 330 -3.65 -2.35 -4.53
N PHE A 331 -2.54 -1.97 -5.17
CA PHE A 331 -2.49 -0.87 -6.13
C PHE A 331 -2.50 -1.42 -7.55
N LEU A 332 -3.39 -0.90 -8.39
CA LEU A 332 -3.49 -1.26 -9.80
C LEU A 332 -3.52 0.01 -10.66
N PRO A 333 -2.99 -0.01 -11.88
CA PRO A 333 -2.87 1.19 -12.70
C PRO A 333 -4.23 1.73 -13.13
N LEU A 334 -4.41 3.04 -13.07
CA LEU A 334 -5.54 3.79 -13.62
C LEU A 334 -5.05 4.60 -14.83
N TYR A 335 -5.14 4.02 -16.03
CA TYR A 335 -4.72 4.66 -17.27
C TYR A 335 -5.79 5.63 -17.79
N THR A 336 -5.38 6.79 -18.30
CA THR A 336 -6.27 7.70 -19.02
C THR A 336 -5.47 8.49 -20.05
N HIS A 337 -6.07 8.69 -21.23
CA HIS A 337 -5.53 9.57 -22.24
C HIS A 337 -6.11 10.98 -22.05
N VAL A 338 -5.26 11.98 -21.84
CA VAL A 338 -5.64 13.37 -21.59
C VAL A 338 -5.18 14.21 -22.77
N GLU A 339 -6.12 14.89 -23.43
CA GLU A 339 -5.86 15.77 -24.56
C GLU A 339 -6.22 17.22 -24.19
N GLY A 340 -5.30 18.17 -24.41
CA GLY A 340 -5.53 19.58 -24.06
C GLY A 340 -6.78 20.22 -24.71
N GLN A 341 -7.15 19.76 -25.91
CA GLN A 341 -8.30 20.28 -26.66
C GLN A 341 -9.64 19.64 -26.27
N ALA A 342 -9.63 18.50 -25.57
CA ALA A 342 -10.85 17.91 -25.03
C ALA A 342 -11.39 18.78 -23.87
N ASN A 343 -12.70 18.78 -23.67
CA ASN A 343 -13.30 19.46 -22.52
C ASN A 343 -13.30 18.58 -21.27
N PHE A 344 -13.57 19.17 -20.11
CA PHE A 344 -13.59 18.44 -18.84
C PHE A 344 -14.65 17.33 -18.79
N ARG A 345 -15.84 17.54 -19.39
CA ARG A 345 -16.93 16.54 -19.37
C ARG A 345 -16.55 15.28 -20.12
N ASP A 346 -15.87 15.41 -21.25
CA ASP A 346 -15.39 14.28 -22.04
C ASP A 346 -14.36 13.46 -21.26
N LEU A 347 -13.41 14.14 -20.61
CA LEU A 347 -12.45 13.47 -19.73
C LEU A 347 -13.12 12.80 -18.52
N LEU A 348 -14.09 13.47 -17.89
CA LEU A 348 -14.84 12.90 -16.77
C LEU A 348 -15.62 11.65 -17.20
N HIS A 349 -16.19 11.65 -18.41
CA HIS A 349 -16.84 10.46 -18.96
C HIS A 349 -15.84 9.30 -19.13
N GLN A 350 -14.65 9.57 -19.68
CA GLN A 350 -13.59 8.57 -19.82
C GLN A 350 -13.12 8.03 -18.46
N VAL A 351 -12.86 8.90 -17.48
CA VAL A 351 -12.45 8.53 -16.12
C VAL A 351 -13.53 7.70 -15.42
N LYS A 352 -14.81 8.04 -15.64
CA LYS A 352 -15.94 7.27 -15.13
C LYS A 352 -15.99 5.87 -15.71
N GLU A 353 -15.88 5.72 -17.03
CA GLU A 353 -15.85 4.39 -17.66
C GLU A 353 -14.67 3.57 -17.15
N MET A 354 -13.47 4.14 -17.15
CA MET A 354 -12.25 3.50 -16.64
C MET A 354 -12.40 3.09 -15.17
N SER A 355 -12.95 3.95 -14.31
CA SER A 355 -13.14 3.64 -12.88
C SER A 355 -14.11 2.48 -12.65
N LEU A 356 -15.14 2.35 -13.48
CA LEU A 356 -16.09 1.23 -13.41
C LEU A 356 -15.47 -0.06 -13.95
N GLU A 357 -14.66 0.02 -15.01
CA GLU A 357 -13.91 -1.14 -15.51
C GLU A 357 -12.88 -1.61 -14.49
N PHE A 358 -12.15 -0.69 -13.85
CA PHE A 358 -11.25 -0.99 -12.75
C PHE A 358 -11.96 -1.85 -11.70
N ASP A 359 -13.13 -1.42 -11.23
CA ASP A 359 -13.89 -2.17 -10.21
C ASP A 359 -14.24 -3.60 -10.65
N ALA A 360 -14.49 -3.81 -11.95
CA ALA A 360 -14.83 -5.11 -12.53
C ALA A 360 -13.63 -6.06 -12.69
N TYR A 361 -12.42 -5.52 -12.85
CA TYR A 361 -11.20 -6.27 -13.19
C TYR A 361 -10.08 -6.18 -12.15
N GLN A 362 -10.32 -5.51 -11.01
CA GLN A 362 -9.35 -5.29 -9.93
C GLN A 362 -8.96 -6.53 -9.11
N GLU A 363 -9.51 -7.72 -9.37
CA GLU A 363 -9.24 -8.92 -8.56
C GLU A 363 -7.91 -9.60 -8.90
N ILE A 364 -7.34 -9.33 -10.07
CA ILE A 364 -6.04 -9.90 -10.44
C ILE A 364 -4.96 -9.36 -9.48
N PRO A 365 -4.11 -10.23 -8.91
CA PRO A 365 -2.99 -9.76 -8.11
C PRO A 365 -2.01 -8.91 -8.92
N PHE A 366 -1.55 -7.79 -8.36
CA PHE A 366 -0.61 -6.88 -9.01
C PHE A 366 0.65 -7.59 -9.53
N ILE A 367 1.29 -8.40 -8.68
CA ILE A 367 2.51 -9.13 -9.06
C ILE A 367 2.25 -10.09 -10.23
N THR A 368 1.09 -10.77 -10.27
CA THR A 368 0.70 -11.62 -11.40
C THR A 368 0.55 -10.79 -12.68
N LEU A 369 0.03 -9.57 -12.58
CA LEU A 369 -0.05 -8.65 -13.71
C LEU A 369 1.36 -8.25 -14.20
N VAL A 370 2.28 -7.89 -13.30
CA VAL A 370 3.68 -7.56 -13.62
C VAL A 370 4.38 -8.73 -14.31
N GLU A 371 4.30 -9.94 -13.75
CA GLU A 371 4.93 -11.15 -14.28
C GLU A 371 4.46 -11.48 -15.70
N LYS A 372 3.16 -11.31 -15.98
CA LYS A 372 2.56 -11.64 -17.27
C LYS A 372 2.71 -10.55 -18.32
N LEU A 373 2.91 -9.29 -17.91
CA LEU A 373 3.18 -8.17 -18.81
C LEU A 373 4.67 -8.02 -19.12
N LYS A 374 5.55 -8.34 -18.17
CA LYS A 374 7.00 -8.12 -18.26
C LYS A 374 7.34 -6.70 -18.73
N PRO A 375 6.83 -5.65 -18.05
CA PRO A 375 7.13 -4.27 -18.44
C PRO A 375 8.65 -4.00 -18.33
N ILE A 376 9.15 -3.06 -19.11
CA ILE A 376 10.54 -2.60 -18.99
C ILE A 376 10.72 -2.04 -17.58
N ARG A 377 11.72 -2.55 -16.85
CA ARG A 377 12.03 -2.11 -15.50
C ARG A 377 13.05 -0.97 -15.54
N ASP A 378 12.65 0.18 -15.03
CA ASP A 378 13.59 1.22 -14.62
C ASP A 378 13.71 1.16 -13.10
N THR A 379 14.88 0.79 -12.60
CA THR A 379 15.13 0.62 -11.15
C THR A 379 15.00 1.92 -10.36
N GLN A 380 14.94 3.06 -11.05
CA GLN A 380 14.74 4.35 -10.42
C GLN A 380 13.26 4.63 -10.08
N TYR A 381 12.31 3.98 -10.76
CA TYR A 381 10.89 4.27 -10.62
C TYR A 381 10.12 3.07 -10.05
N ALA A 382 9.09 3.37 -9.26
CA ALA A 382 8.08 2.37 -8.91
C ALA A 382 7.38 1.86 -10.18
N LEU A 383 7.03 0.57 -10.21
CA LEU A 383 6.33 0.00 -11.35
C LEU A 383 4.89 0.52 -11.43
N PHE A 384 4.50 1.00 -12.61
CA PHE A 384 3.16 1.49 -12.97
C PHE A 384 2.60 2.71 -12.23
N HIS A 385 3.06 3.07 -11.03
CA HIS A 385 2.49 4.20 -10.30
C HIS A 385 3.53 5.03 -9.54
N GLN A 386 3.81 6.23 -10.03
CA GLN A 386 4.59 7.26 -9.31
C GLN A 386 3.69 8.12 -8.41
N VAL A 387 2.41 8.24 -8.78
CA VAL A 387 1.40 9.00 -8.07
C VAL A 387 0.30 8.07 -7.57
N ILE A 388 -0.13 8.22 -6.33
CA ILE A 388 -1.32 7.54 -5.77
C ILE A 388 -2.40 8.56 -5.44
N PHE A 389 -3.65 8.20 -5.73
CA PHE A 389 -4.82 8.98 -5.32
C PHE A 389 -5.68 8.23 -4.31
N LEU A 390 -5.79 8.76 -3.11
CA LEU A 390 -6.60 8.25 -2.01
C LEU A 390 -7.81 9.16 -1.79
N PHE A 391 -9.00 8.57 -1.78
CA PHE A 391 -10.22 9.30 -1.44
C PHE A 391 -10.99 8.55 -0.36
N GLN A 392 -11.40 9.29 0.67
CA GLN A 392 -12.17 8.80 1.80
C GLN A 392 -13.47 9.59 1.89
N ASN A 393 -14.57 8.95 1.53
CA ASN A 393 -15.93 9.54 1.52
C ASN A 393 -16.91 8.81 2.43
N ALA A 394 -16.44 7.78 3.14
CA ALA A 394 -17.21 7.15 4.19
C ALA A 394 -16.84 7.79 5.53
N PRO A 395 -17.82 8.00 6.44
CA PRO A 395 -17.50 8.44 7.78
C PRO A 395 -16.54 7.41 8.40
N LYS A 396 -15.40 7.88 8.92
CA LYS A 396 -14.54 7.07 9.79
C LYS A 396 -15.44 6.47 10.88
N GLN A 397 -15.41 5.16 11.06
CA GLN A 397 -16.00 4.57 12.25
C GLN A 397 -15.05 4.88 13.40
N ASP A 398 -15.33 5.98 14.09
CA ASP A 398 -14.61 6.33 15.30
C ASP A 398 -14.74 5.18 16.31
N LEU A 399 -13.63 4.89 16.99
CA LEU A 399 -13.65 4.00 18.14
C LEU A 399 -14.62 4.57 19.18
N LYS A 400 -15.59 3.77 19.59
CA LYS A 400 -16.59 4.18 20.59
C LYS A 400 -16.54 3.23 21.77
N PHE A 401 -16.47 3.82 22.95
CA PHE A 401 -16.66 3.13 24.21
C PHE A 401 -17.88 3.68 24.93
N ILE A 402 -18.68 2.79 25.51
CA ILE A 402 -19.87 3.18 26.25
C ILE A 402 -19.50 4.12 27.41
N ASN A 403 -20.20 5.26 27.50
CA ASN A 403 -20.00 6.29 28.53
C ASN A 403 -18.59 6.92 28.59
N LEU A 404 -17.79 6.81 27.53
CA LEU A 404 -16.48 7.46 27.44
C LEU A 404 -16.42 8.36 26.20
N THR A 405 -15.63 9.43 26.30
CA THR A 405 -15.27 10.23 25.13
C THR A 405 -13.97 9.68 24.56
N VAL A 406 -14.00 9.31 23.29
CA VAL A 406 -12.82 8.81 22.58
C VAL A 406 -12.54 9.73 21.41
N THR A 407 -11.29 10.19 21.29
CA THR A 407 -10.87 11.05 20.18
C THR A 407 -9.64 10.46 19.49
N ASP A 408 -9.67 10.38 18.16
CA ASP A 408 -8.48 10.08 17.34
C ASP A 408 -7.48 11.24 17.48
N GLU A 409 -6.36 10.98 18.14
CA GLU A 409 -5.32 11.99 18.38
C GLU A 409 -4.30 12.02 17.25
N LEU A 410 -4.17 10.98 16.43
CA LEU A 410 -3.11 10.90 15.41
C LEU A 410 -3.13 12.13 14.48
N LEU A 411 -4.32 12.61 14.11
CA LEU A 411 -4.52 13.79 13.25
C LEU A 411 -4.21 15.13 13.92
N LYS A 412 -4.13 15.17 15.25
CA LYS A 412 -3.80 16.38 16.03
C LYS A 412 -2.33 16.45 16.41
N MET A 413 -1.62 15.34 16.27
CA MET A 413 -0.20 15.28 16.55
C MET A 413 0.54 15.67 15.27
N ASP A 414 1.55 16.54 15.40
CA ASP A 414 2.49 16.86 14.32
C ASP A 414 3.42 15.64 14.08
N ILE A 415 2.84 14.49 13.74
CA ILE A 415 3.56 13.27 13.37
C ILE A 415 3.61 13.28 11.85
N GLU A 416 4.72 13.76 11.31
CA GLU A 416 4.98 13.68 9.88
C GLU A 416 5.11 12.20 9.46
N PRO A 417 4.61 11.84 8.26
CA PRO A 417 4.81 10.51 7.71
C PRO A 417 6.32 10.24 7.63
N HIS A 418 6.77 9.11 8.17
CA HIS A 418 8.21 8.82 8.25
C HIS A 418 8.82 8.50 6.87
N SER A 419 8.00 8.13 5.88
CA SER A 419 8.45 7.91 4.51
C SER A 419 7.32 8.00 3.49
N ALA A 420 7.69 8.18 2.22
CA ALA A 420 6.78 8.10 1.09
C ALA A 420 7.20 6.93 0.19
N GLU A 421 6.30 5.96 -0.01
CA GLU A 421 6.53 4.82 -0.91
C GLU A 421 6.53 5.26 -2.38
N ASN A 422 5.68 6.23 -2.71
CA ASN A 422 5.49 6.77 -4.05
C ASN A 422 6.02 8.21 -4.09
N ASP A 423 6.31 8.73 -5.27
CA ASP A 423 6.86 10.08 -5.41
C ASP A 423 5.89 11.12 -4.85
N LEU A 424 4.59 10.92 -5.12
CA LEU A 424 3.51 11.78 -4.64
C LEU A 424 2.27 10.95 -4.31
N THR A 425 1.69 11.19 -3.13
CA THR A 425 0.38 10.64 -2.75
C THR A 425 -0.55 11.78 -2.40
N ILE A 426 -1.68 11.86 -3.10
CA ILE A 426 -2.72 12.85 -2.83
C ILE A 426 -3.83 12.13 -2.09
N SER A 427 -4.16 12.60 -0.89
CA SER A 427 -5.29 12.11 -0.11
C SER A 427 -6.33 13.20 0.07
N LEU A 428 -7.60 12.84 -0.07
CA LEU A 428 -8.75 13.70 0.17
C LEU A 428 -9.76 12.96 1.07
N GLU A 429 -10.25 13.65 2.09
CA GLU A 429 -11.23 13.16 3.06
C GLU A 429 -12.39 14.14 3.18
N GLU A 430 -13.62 13.66 3.05
CA GLU A 430 -14.82 14.46 3.31
C GLU A 430 -15.03 14.66 4.81
N THR A 431 -15.30 15.90 5.21
CA THR A 431 -15.57 16.31 6.60
C THR A 431 -16.79 17.22 6.67
N GLU A 432 -17.25 17.56 7.87
CA GLU A 432 -18.35 18.53 8.06
C GLU A 432 -18.00 19.96 7.59
N GLN A 433 -16.71 20.27 7.40
CA GLN A 433 -16.22 21.61 7.04
C GLN A 433 -15.79 21.73 5.57
N GLY A 434 -16.03 20.69 4.76
CA GLY A 434 -15.56 20.57 3.38
C GLY A 434 -14.69 19.32 3.22
N MET A 435 -13.69 19.37 2.34
CA MET A 435 -12.72 18.27 2.22
C MET A 435 -11.37 18.68 2.79
N LYS A 436 -10.82 17.82 3.65
CA LYS A 436 -9.41 17.88 4.05
C LYS A 436 -8.57 17.18 3.00
N GLY A 437 -7.43 17.76 2.67
CA GLY A 437 -6.47 17.18 1.75
C GLY A 437 -5.06 17.13 2.31
N ALA A 438 -4.27 16.19 1.80
CA ALA A 438 -2.84 16.17 2.03
C ALA A 438 -2.09 15.68 0.79
N PHE A 439 -0.98 16.36 0.46
CA PHE A 439 0.06 15.86 -0.42
C PHE A 439 1.17 15.27 0.46
N VAL A 440 1.40 13.96 0.35
CA VAL A 440 2.55 13.28 0.95
C VAL A 440 3.55 13.04 -0.16
N TYR A 441 4.80 13.47 0.00
CA TYR A 441 5.78 13.46 -1.06
C TYR A 441 7.18 13.13 -0.55
N LYS A 442 8.02 12.63 -1.46
CA LYS A 442 9.44 12.37 -1.20
C LYS A 442 10.22 13.68 -1.10
N ALA A 443 10.78 13.98 0.07
CA ALA A 443 11.45 15.24 0.33
C ALA A 443 12.81 15.37 -0.41
N ASP A 444 13.37 14.28 -0.90
CA ASP A 444 14.54 14.26 -1.79
C ASP A 444 14.20 14.47 -3.26
N LEU A 445 12.91 14.57 -3.61
CA LEU A 445 12.45 14.89 -4.97
C LEU A 445 11.80 16.27 -5.04
N PHE A 446 11.09 16.69 -3.98
CA PHE A 446 10.32 17.94 -3.99
C PHE A 446 10.61 18.81 -2.77
N THR A 447 10.59 20.12 -2.99
CA THR A 447 10.56 21.15 -1.96
C THR A 447 9.12 21.41 -1.51
N ALA A 448 8.96 21.94 -0.29
CA ALA A 448 7.65 22.35 0.22
C ALA A 448 7.01 23.47 -0.63
N GLU A 449 7.81 24.33 -1.26
CA GLU A 449 7.34 25.41 -2.13
C GLU A 449 6.67 24.85 -3.39
N THR A 450 7.32 23.91 -4.09
CA THR A 450 6.77 23.25 -5.28
C THR A 450 5.45 22.55 -4.99
N ILE A 451 5.34 21.86 -3.86
CA ILE A 451 4.10 21.17 -3.46
C ILE A 451 2.99 22.17 -3.07
N THR A 452 3.34 23.25 -2.39
CA THR A 452 2.40 24.33 -2.07
C THR A 452 1.85 24.97 -3.35
N GLN A 453 2.70 25.20 -4.36
CA GLN A 453 2.27 25.71 -5.66
C GLN A 453 1.35 24.73 -6.40
N MET A 454 1.70 23.44 -6.38
CA MET A 454 0.87 22.38 -6.98
C MET A 454 -0.51 22.30 -6.33
N GLU A 455 -0.59 22.46 -5.01
CA GLU A 455 -1.83 22.53 -4.27
C GLU A 455 -2.69 23.74 -4.68
N GLN A 456 -2.08 24.92 -4.79
CA GLN A 456 -2.79 26.14 -5.20
C GLN A 456 -3.36 26.01 -6.61
N TYR A 457 -2.60 25.42 -7.53
CA TYR A 457 -3.05 25.12 -8.90
C TYR A 457 -4.17 24.08 -8.90
N PHE A 458 -4.09 23.05 -8.07
CA PHE A 458 -5.16 22.08 -7.91
C PHE A 458 -6.47 22.74 -7.42
N GLN A 459 -6.41 23.59 -6.40
CA GLN A 459 -7.59 24.34 -5.94
C GLN A 459 -8.17 25.26 -7.01
N GLN A 460 -7.32 25.97 -7.76
CA GLN A 460 -7.77 26.86 -8.81
C GLN A 460 -8.40 26.07 -9.98
N LEU A 461 -7.81 24.94 -10.35
CA LEU A 461 -8.36 24.02 -11.34
C LEU A 461 -9.75 23.53 -10.93
N LEU A 462 -9.93 23.11 -9.68
CA LEU A 462 -11.25 22.70 -9.16
C LEU A 462 -12.29 23.82 -9.27
N LYS A 463 -11.91 25.08 -8.97
CA LYS A 463 -12.77 26.26 -9.14
C LYS A 463 -13.12 26.50 -10.61
N ASN A 464 -12.15 26.38 -11.51
CA ASN A 464 -12.36 26.55 -12.95
C ASN A 464 -13.32 25.49 -13.50
N ILE A 465 -13.15 24.23 -13.09
CA ILE A 465 -14.00 23.09 -13.47
C ILE A 465 -15.46 23.33 -13.08
N VAL A 466 -15.74 23.78 -11.84
CA VAL A 466 -17.12 24.03 -11.41
C VAL A 466 -17.72 25.30 -12.04
N THR A 467 -16.88 26.26 -12.44
CA THR A 467 -17.31 27.50 -13.09
C THR A 467 -17.76 27.25 -14.52
N ASP A 468 -16.98 26.50 -15.30
CA ASP A 468 -17.32 26.15 -16.68
C ASP A 468 -16.70 24.81 -17.11
N PRO A 469 -17.43 23.69 -16.92
CA PRO A 469 -16.94 22.35 -17.27
C PRO A 469 -16.89 22.09 -18.79
N ASN A 470 -17.32 23.04 -19.63
CA ASN A 470 -17.24 22.91 -21.09
C ASN A 470 -15.95 23.48 -21.67
N LYS A 471 -15.13 24.17 -20.86
CA LYS A 471 -13.81 24.62 -21.28
C LYS A 471 -12.91 23.45 -21.65
N THR A 472 -12.00 23.73 -22.59
CA THR A 472 -10.93 22.80 -22.93
C THR A 472 -10.01 22.60 -21.73
N ILE A 473 -9.34 21.46 -21.65
CA ILE A 473 -8.38 21.15 -20.60
C ILE A 473 -7.25 22.18 -20.58
N SER A 474 -6.78 22.64 -21.74
CA SER A 474 -5.79 23.73 -21.84
C SER A 474 -6.30 25.05 -21.26
N ASP A 475 -7.56 25.42 -21.51
CA ASP A 475 -8.15 26.68 -20.99
C ASP A 475 -8.49 26.62 -19.49
N LEU A 476 -8.65 25.43 -18.93
CA LEU A 476 -8.86 25.21 -17.49
C LEU A 476 -7.58 25.43 -16.67
N CYS A 477 -6.42 25.35 -17.33
CA CYS A 477 -5.09 25.55 -16.73
C CYS A 477 -4.40 26.81 -17.32
N PRO A 478 -4.91 28.04 -17.11
CA PRO A 478 -4.34 29.25 -17.69
C PRO A 478 -3.08 29.74 -16.96
N PHE A 479 -2.32 28.84 -16.32
CA PHE A 479 -1.13 29.20 -15.56
C PHE A 479 0.00 29.52 -16.55
N SER A 480 0.21 30.80 -16.85
CA SER A 480 1.06 31.27 -17.94
C SER A 480 2.56 31.30 -17.62
N GLU A 481 2.99 30.77 -16.48
CA GLU A 481 4.39 30.70 -16.14
C GLU A 481 4.81 29.23 -16.19
N SER A 482 5.58 28.89 -17.22
CA SER A 482 6.37 27.66 -17.24
C SER A 482 7.11 27.58 -15.92
N VAL A 483 6.72 26.65 -15.06
CA VAL A 483 7.51 26.33 -13.88
C VAL A 483 8.82 25.79 -14.43
N SER A 484 9.89 26.58 -14.33
CA SER A 484 11.19 26.22 -14.87
C SER A 484 11.80 25.16 -13.96
N PHE A 485 11.47 23.91 -14.22
CA PHE A 485 12.17 22.80 -13.61
C PHE A 485 13.53 22.67 -14.27
N SER A 486 14.59 22.53 -13.48
CA SER A 486 15.90 22.26 -14.07
C SER A 486 15.84 20.91 -14.76
N ASP A 487 15.97 20.92 -16.09
CA ASP A 487 16.05 19.73 -16.93
C ASP A 487 17.40 19.02 -16.65
N ASN A 488 17.49 18.36 -15.50
CA ASN A 488 18.65 17.58 -15.08
C ASN A 488 18.35 16.09 -15.22
N THR A 489 17.86 15.69 -16.39
CA THR A 489 17.94 14.30 -16.83
C THR A 489 19.33 14.06 -17.42
N SER A 490 20.35 14.04 -16.56
CA SER A 490 21.65 13.50 -16.97
C SER A 490 21.55 11.98 -16.85
N PRO A 491 21.58 11.20 -17.95
CA PRO A 491 21.78 9.77 -17.83
C PRO A 491 23.17 9.59 -17.24
N LEU A 492 23.24 9.16 -15.98
CA LEU A 492 24.44 8.54 -15.46
C LEU A 492 24.65 7.27 -16.29
N SER A 493 25.41 7.42 -17.37
CA SER A 493 26.01 6.31 -18.08
C SER A 493 26.98 5.67 -17.08
N LEU A 494 26.53 4.57 -16.47
CA LEU A 494 27.46 3.61 -15.91
C LEU A 494 28.31 3.14 -17.09
N SER A 495 29.55 3.63 -17.15
CA SER A 495 30.55 3.13 -18.08
C SER A 495 30.68 1.63 -17.86
N ILE A 496 30.29 0.87 -18.87
CA ILE A 496 30.55 -0.57 -18.95
C ILE A 496 32.07 -0.70 -19.12
N ASN A 497 32.79 -0.80 -18.00
CA ASN A 497 34.14 -1.31 -18.04
C ASN A 497 34.05 -2.82 -18.25
N GLU A 498 34.34 -3.25 -19.48
CA GLU A 498 34.63 -4.64 -19.80
C GLU A 498 35.76 -5.13 -18.88
N ILE A 499 35.42 -5.94 -17.88
CA ILE A 499 36.40 -6.69 -17.12
C ILE A 499 36.92 -7.79 -18.05
N LYS A 500 38.07 -7.54 -18.69
CA LYS A 500 38.83 -8.58 -19.37
C LYS A 500 39.28 -9.62 -18.36
N SER A 501 38.96 -10.88 -18.68
CA SER A 501 39.40 -12.06 -17.97
C SER A 501 40.93 -12.08 -17.89
N ASN A 502 41.47 -12.19 -16.68
CA ASN A 502 42.52 -13.17 -16.45
C ASN A 502 42.65 -13.54 -14.97
N ASP A 503 42.93 -14.83 -14.83
CA ASP A 503 43.32 -15.61 -13.66
C ASP A 503 42.41 -15.57 -12.45
N LEU A 504 41.84 -16.74 -12.15
CA LEU A 504 41.36 -17.09 -10.82
C LEU A 504 41.11 -18.62 -10.78
N PRO A 505 41.63 -19.36 -9.78
CA PRO A 505 41.20 -20.74 -9.48
C PRO A 505 39.75 -20.76 -8.97
N HIS A 506 38.76 -20.61 -9.86
CA HIS A 506 37.38 -20.19 -9.54
C HIS A 506 36.27 -20.84 -10.38
N ASN A 507 36.56 -21.93 -11.11
CA ASN A 507 35.58 -22.53 -12.02
C ASN A 507 34.35 -23.12 -11.29
N LEU A 508 34.56 -23.74 -10.13
CA LEU A 508 33.52 -24.46 -9.40
C LEU A 508 32.38 -23.55 -8.91
N THR A 509 32.67 -22.35 -8.38
CA THR A 509 31.63 -21.41 -7.91
C THR A 509 30.85 -20.81 -9.08
N ARG A 510 31.51 -20.55 -10.20
CA ARG A 510 30.86 -20.01 -11.40
C ARG A 510 29.92 -21.02 -12.04
N GLU A 511 30.41 -22.22 -12.35
CA GLU A 511 29.60 -23.30 -12.92
C GLU A 511 28.44 -23.66 -11.99
N THR A 512 28.68 -23.76 -10.68
CA THR A 512 27.61 -24.06 -9.72
C THR A 512 26.54 -22.96 -9.70
N MET A 513 26.91 -21.68 -9.74
CA MET A 513 25.91 -20.59 -9.78
C MET A 513 25.14 -20.58 -11.09
N VAL A 514 25.80 -20.85 -12.22
CA VAL A 514 25.11 -21.02 -13.52
C VAL A 514 24.11 -22.17 -13.45
N ASN A 515 24.52 -23.32 -12.91
CA ASN A 515 23.64 -24.49 -12.73
C ASN A 515 22.44 -24.20 -11.83
N ILE A 516 22.66 -23.48 -10.71
CA ILE A 516 21.57 -23.06 -9.81
C ILE A 516 20.56 -22.20 -10.57
N TRP A 517 21.04 -21.24 -11.37
CA TRP A 517 20.16 -20.36 -12.14
C TRP A 517 19.43 -21.12 -13.26
N GLN A 518 20.10 -22.00 -13.99
CA GLN A 518 19.48 -22.87 -15.01
C GLN A 518 18.37 -23.73 -14.40
N GLU A 519 18.62 -24.32 -13.23
CA GLU A 519 17.64 -25.15 -12.52
C GLU A 519 16.42 -24.33 -12.10
N VAL A 520 16.63 -23.16 -11.50
CA VAL A 520 15.52 -22.34 -10.97
C VAL A 520 14.76 -21.60 -12.07
N LEU A 521 15.44 -21.17 -13.13
CA LEU A 521 14.82 -20.50 -14.28
C LEU A 521 14.22 -21.47 -15.28
N GLU A 522 14.53 -22.77 -15.16
CA GLU A 522 14.16 -23.83 -16.11
C GLU A 522 14.70 -23.55 -17.53
N LEU A 523 15.98 -23.16 -17.63
CA LEU A 523 16.66 -22.80 -18.89
C LEU A 523 17.84 -23.74 -19.18
N GLU A 524 18.00 -24.13 -20.44
CA GLU A 524 19.09 -25.04 -20.87
C GLU A 524 20.47 -24.37 -20.86
N GLU A 525 20.57 -23.11 -21.29
CA GLU A 525 21.81 -22.34 -21.32
C GLU A 525 21.57 -20.90 -20.86
N ILE A 526 22.50 -20.37 -20.06
CA ILE A 526 22.54 -18.96 -19.67
C ILE A 526 24.00 -18.48 -19.68
N SER A 527 24.20 -17.20 -19.98
CA SER A 527 25.50 -16.53 -19.84
C SER A 527 25.68 -15.98 -18.44
N VAL A 528 26.93 -15.90 -17.98
CA VAL A 528 27.26 -15.31 -16.67
C VAL A 528 26.94 -13.81 -16.58
N ASN A 529 26.76 -13.16 -17.72
CA ASN A 529 26.43 -11.75 -17.84
C ASN A 529 24.94 -11.50 -18.05
N ASP A 530 24.13 -12.56 -18.23
CA ASP A 530 22.69 -12.40 -18.38
C ASP A 530 22.09 -11.89 -17.08
N ASN A 531 21.16 -10.95 -17.23
CA ASN A 531 20.39 -10.43 -16.11
C ASN A 531 19.30 -11.43 -15.74
N PHE A 532 19.25 -11.82 -14.46
CA PHE A 532 18.29 -12.80 -13.94
C PHE A 532 16.84 -12.46 -14.28
N PHE A 533 16.48 -11.18 -14.19
CA PHE A 533 15.11 -10.72 -14.38
C PHE A 533 14.72 -10.69 -15.86
N ASP A 534 15.68 -10.40 -16.75
CA ASP A 534 15.47 -10.44 -18.20
C ASP A 534 15.24 -11.88 -18.69
N LEU A 535 15.86 -12.86 -18.01
CA LEU A 535 15.63 -14.29 -18.23
C LEU A 535 14.29 -14.81 -17.68
N GLY A 536 13.43 -13.94 -17.14
CA GLY A 536 12.14 -14.33 -16.57
C GLY A 536 12.23 -14.81 -15.11
N GLY A 537 13.26 -14.37 -14.40
CA GLY A 537 13.33 -14.43 -12.94
C GLY A 537 12.32 -13.50 -12.28
N ASP A 538 11.68 -13.97 -11.22
CA ASP A 538 10.82 -13.18 -10.33
C ASP A 538 11.36 -13.27 -8.89
N SER A 539 10.76 -12.53 -7.96
CA SER A 539 11.24 -12.47 -6.59
C SER A 539 11.18 -13.84 -5.90
N GLN A 540 10.18 -14.69 -6.22
CA GLN A 540 10.10 -16.05 -5.67
C GLN A 540 11.28 -16.92 -6.13
N LYS A 541 11.67 -16.82 -7.42
CA LYS A 541 12.85 -17.49 -7.95
C LYS A 541 14.14 -16.94 -7.35
N VAL A 542 14.23 -15.65 -7.04
CA VAL A 542 15.39 -15.08 -6.32
C VAL A 542 15.58 -15.76 -4.96
N ILE A 543 14.52 -15.94 -4.17
CA ILE A 543 14.65 -16.63 -2.86
C ILE A 543 15.13 -18.07 -3.05
N GLN A 544 14.62 -18.79 -4.05
CA GLN A 544 15.07 -20.16 -4.35
C GLN A 544 16.55 -20.21 -4.72
N VAL A 545 17.03 -19.26 -5.53
CA VAL A 545 18.44 -19.15 -5.88
C VAL A 545 19.29 -18.85 -4.64
N ILE A 546 18.88 -17.89 -3.82
CA ILE A 546 19.57 -17.54 -2.58
C ILE A 546 19.66 -18.72 -1.61
N ASP A 547 18.55 -19.44 -1.40
CA ASP A 547 18.49 -20.63 -0.56
C ASP A 547 19.43 -21.72 -1.08
N LYS A 548 19.43 -21.97 -2.40
CA LYS A 548 20.36 -22.92 -3.05
C LYS A 548 21.82 -22.48 -2.92
N ILE A 549 22.14 -21.20 -3.08
CA ILE A 549 23.48 -20.65 -2.85
C ILE A 549 23.91 -20.89 -1.40
N GLY A 550 23.05 -20.58 -0.42
CA GLY A 550 23.34 -20.81 1.00
C GLY A 550 23.54 -22.29 1.33
N LYS A 551 22.74 -23.18 0.74
CA LYS A 551 22.83 -24.63 0.99
C LYS A 551 24.04 -25.27 0.33
N ILE A 552 24.28 -24.98 -0.95
CA ILE A 552 25.30 -25.64 -1.79
C ILE A 552 26.66 -24.99 -1.60
N LEU A 553 26.72 -23.66 -1.68
CA LEU A 553 27.97 -22.91 -1.65
C LEU A 553 28.37 -22.45 -0.24
N LYS A 554 27.46 -22.55 0.75
CA LYS A 554 27.67 -22.03 2.11
C LYS A 554 27.99 -20.53 2.16
N ILE A 555 27.57 -19.80 1.12
CA ILE A 555 27.72 -18.35 1.01
C ILE A 555 26.43 -17.70 1.50
N ASN A 556 26.54 -16.72 2.38
CA ASN A 556 25.41 -15.89 2.77
C ASN A 556 25.12 -14.84 1.68
N CYS A 557 24.29 -15.20 0.71
CA CYS A 557 23.76 -14.25 -0.26
C CYS A 557 22.49 -13.61 0.32
N THR A 558 22.48 -12.29 0.46
CA THR A 558 21.27 -11.58 0.85
C THR A 558 20.42 -11.24 -0.39
N LEU A 559 19.14 -10.91 -0.18
CA LEU A 559 18.29 -10.37 -1.25
C LEU A 559 18.86 -9.08 -1.84
N ARG A 560 19.45 -8.23 -0.99
CA ARG A 560 20.17 -7.01 -1.40
C ARG A 560 21.29 -7.31 -2.38
N ASP A 561 22.15 -8.28 -2.04
CA ASP A 561 23.26 -8.67 -2.90
C ASP A 561 22.77 -9.05 -4.30
N PHE A 562 21.68 -9.81 -4.37
CA PHE A 562 21.12 -10.30 -5.63
C PHE A 562 20.53 -9.19 -6.50
N PHE A 563 19.71 -8.31 -5.94
CA PHE A 563 19.05 -7.25 -6.71
C PHE A 563 20.02 -6.15 -7.14
N GLU A 564 21.04 -5.83 -6.34
CA GLU A 564 22.09 -4.89 -6.74
C GLU A 564 23.03 -5.48 -7.81
N ASN A 565 23.16 -6.81 -7.83
CA ASN A 565 24.08 -7.53 -8.71
C ASN A 565 23.35 -8.64 -9.49
N PRO A 566 22.41 -8.32 -10.39
CA PRO A 566 21.49 -9.32 -10.95
C PRO A 566 22.10 -10.19 -12.06
N THR A 567 23.42 -10.42 -12.05
CA THR A 567 24.12 -11.32 -12.96
C THR A 567 25.04 -12.25 -12.16
N VAL A 568 25.23 -13.49 -12.64
CA VAL A 568 26.16 -14.45 -12.02
C VAL A 568 27.55 -13.83 -11.84
N ALA A 569 28.06 -13.12 -12.85
CA ALA A 569 29.37 -12.49 -12.79
C ALA A 569 29.47 -11.42 -11.67
N ARG A 570 28.44 -10.58 -11.52
CA ARG A 570 28.42 -9.55 -10.48
C ARG A 570 28.25 -10.16 -9.09
N LEU A 571 27.39 -11.16 -8.92
CA LEU A 571 27.24 -11.87 -7.63
C LEU A 571 28.54 -12.50 -7.14
N ILE A 572 29.26 -13.21 -8.01
CA ILE A 572 30.58 -13.78 -7.64
C ILE A 572 31.53 -12.68 -7.19
N THR A 573 31.50 -11.54 -7.88
CA THR A 573 32.36 -10.40 -7.53
C THR A 573 31.98 -9.83 -6.17
N THR A 574 30.68 -9.66 -5.88
CA THR A 574 30.19 -9.23 -4.57
C THR A 574 30.60 -10.20 -3.46
N PHE A 575 30.51 -11.51 -3.68
CA PHE A 575 30.91 -12.51 -2.69
C PHE A 575 32.42 -12.60 -2.47
N LYS A 576 33.25 -12.16 -3.41
CA LYS A 576 34.71 -12.07 -3.21
C LYS A 576 35.13 -10.89 -2.35
N ASN A 577 34.30 -9.85 -2.34
CA ASN A 577 34.57 -8.61 -1.62
C ASN A 577 33.98 -8.60 -0.20
N LYS A 578 33.27 -9.68 0.18
CA LYS A 578 32.81 -9.99 1.54
C LYS A 578 33.69 -11.10 2.11
#